data_AF-A0A3R9R5A3-F1
#
_entry.id   AF-A0A3R9R5A3-F1
#
_cell.length_a   1.000
_cell.length_b   1.000
_cell.length_c   1.000
_cell.angle_alpha   90.00
_cell.angle_beta   90.00
_cell.angle_gamma   90.00
#
_symmetry.space_group_name_H-M   'P 1'
#
loop_
_entity.id
_entity.type
_entity.pdbx_description
1 polymer ?
#
loop_
_entity_poly.entity_id
_entity_poly.type
_entity_poly.pdbx_seq_one_letter_code
_entity_poly.pdbx_strand_id
1 'polypeptide(L)'
;IPPYHVPSLRVIWWYTRVNTMHFLRKAGVIIFPMVIIFWFLLHIGPAGYTTDYSSSIGAIIGRYISLITSPIGLSDWKASLALLSGFLAKEGVLGTINTITGYEDPVAAIRSILGPAEIVSLSVMMNFYLPCMATAAVLLKELRSAKYLLLVIVYELLVAYLLAFFSYQIFALLFG
;
A
#
# COMPACT_ATOMS: atom_id res chain seq x y z
N ILE A 1 -22.27 35.91 -22.53
CA ILE A 1 -21.80 35.01 -21.45
C ILE A 1 -22.87 34.95 -20.37
N PRO A 2 -23.32 33.75 -19.94
CA PRO A 2 -24.33 33.64 -18.89
C PRO A 2 -23.83 34.22 -17.56
N PRO A 3 -24.71 34.78 -16.71
CA PRO A 3 -24.34 35.39 -15.44
C PRO A 3 -23.79 34.33 -14.46
N TYR A 4 -22.59 34.59 -13.94
CA TYR A 4 -21.91 33.76 -12.95
C TYR A 4 -22.54 33.96 -11.57
N HIS A 5 -23.19 32.92 -11.05
CA HIS A 5 -23.79 32.95 -9.72
C HIS A 5 -22.77 32.50 -8.68
N VAL A 6 -22.50 33.34 -7.68
CA VAL A 6 -21.61 32.98 -6.57
C VAL A 6 -22.26 31.87 -5.73
N PRO A 7 -21.57 30.74 -5.50
CA PRO A 7 -22.15 29.62 -4.78
C PRO A 7 -22.31 29.98 -3.30
N SER A 8 -23.46 29.65 -2.71
CA SER A 8 -23.69 29.89 -1.28
C SER A 8 -22.93 28.86 -0.43
N LEU A 9 -22.20 29.34 0.59
CA LEU A 9 -21.43 28.50 1.51
C LEU A 9 -22.26 27.38 2.17
N ARG A 10 -23.54 27.66 2.43
CA ARG A 10 -24.49 26.69 3.00
C ARG A 10 -24.75 25.52 2.04
N VAL A 11 -24.90 25.78 0.75
CA VAL A 11 -25.14 24.74 -0.26
C VAL A 11 -23.86 23.93 -0.50
N ILE A 12 -22.69 24.59 -0.57
CA ILE A 12 -21.40 23.91 -0.67
C ILE A 12 -21.22 22.95 0.51
N TRP A 13 -21.41 23.42 1.74
CA TRP A 13 -21.26 22.58 2.94
C TRP A 13 -22.20 21.38 2.92
N TRP A 14 -23.48 21.57 2.58
CA TRP A 14 -24.45 20.49 2.54
C TRP A 14 -24.11 19.46 1.46
N TYR A 15 -23.75 19.92 0.26
CA TYR A 15 -23.39 19.08 -0.87
C TYR A 15 -22.10 18.28 -0.61
N THR A 16 -21.05 18.93 -0.12
CA THR A 16 -19.79 18.27 0.26
C THR A 16 -20.04 17.26 1.38
N ARG A 17 -20.82 17.60 2.40
CA ARG A 17 -21.12 16.69 3.52
C ARG A 17 -21.80 15.40 3.06
N VAL A 18 -22.78 15.49 2.16
CA VAL A 18 -23.48 14.30 1.66
C VAL A 18 -22.56 13.41 0.82
N ASN A 19 -21.79 14.01 -0.09
CA ASN A 19 -20.86 13.25 -0.93
C ASN A 19 -19.75 12.59 -0.10
N THR A 20 -19.17 13.30 0.86
CA THR A 20 -18.15 12.75 1.77
C THR A 20 -18.72 11.61 2.61
N MET A 21 -19.95 11.75 3.12
CA MET A 21 -20.58 10.67 3.91
C MET A 21 -20.87 9.43 3.06
N HIS A 22 -21.24 9.62 1.79
CA HIS A 22 -21.40 8.53 0.84
C HIS A 22 -20.08 7.79 0.57
N PHE A 23 -18.98 8.53 0.43
CA PHE A 23 -17.65 7.97 0.27
C PHE A 23 -17.21 7.20 1.52
N LEU A 24 -17.32 7.81 2.71
CA LEU A 24 -16.93 7.21 3.98
C LEU A 24 -17.65 5.88 4.24
N ARG A 25 -18.96 5.82 4.02
CA ARG A 25 -19.73 4.57 4.21
C ARG A 25 -19.26 3.48 3.26
N LYS A 26 -18.95 3.80 2.00
CA LYS A 26 -18.58 2.81 0.99
C LYS A 26 -17.14 2.35 1.15
N ALA A 27 -16.21 3.26 1.43
CA ALA A 27 -14.80 2.95 1.67
C ALA A 27 -14.61 2.21 3.00
N GLY A 28 -15.29 2.66 4.08
CA GLY A 28 -15.20 2.06 5.40
C GLY A 28 -15.62 0.59 5.44
N VAL A 29 -16.68 0.23 4.69
CA VAL A 29 -17.16 -1.17 4.58
C VAL A 29 -16.11 -2.10 3.94
N ILE A 30 -15.21 -1.57 3.11
CA ILE A 30 -14.13 -2.35 2.48
C ILE A 30 -12.87 -2.36 3.35
N ILE A 31 -12.48 -1.21 3.91
CA ILE A 31 -11.23 -1.06 4.66
C ILE A 31 -11.30 -1.81 6.01
N PHE A 32 -12.40 -1.68 6.75
CA PHE A 32 -12.55 -2.26 8.08
C PHE A 32 -12.31 -3.79 8.13
N PRO A 33 -12.98 -4.62 7.30
CA PRO A 33 -12.72 -6.06 7.29
C PRO A 33 -11.29 -6.39 6.84
N MET A 34 -10.73 -5.62 5.90
CA MET A 34 -9.36 -5.85 5.41
C MET A 34 -8.31 -5.59 6.50
N VAL A 35 -8.49 -4.55 7.33
CA VAL A 35 -7.60 -4.27 8.47
C VAL A 35 -7.68 -5.38 9.52
N ILE A 36 -8.88 -5.92 9.79
CA ILE A 36 -9.04 -7.05 10.70
C ILE A 36 -8.31 -8.30 10.17
N ILE A 37 -8.47 -8.61 8.89
CA ILE A 37 -7.76 -9.73 8.25
C ILE A 37 -6.25 -9.53 8.34
N PHE A 38 -5.77 -8.31 8.05
CA PHE A 38 -4.35 -7.99 8.09
C PHE A 38 -3.78 -8.09 9.52
N TRP A 39 -4.53 -7.64 10.52
CA TRP A 39 -4.16 -7.80 11.93
C TRP A 39 -4.03 -9.27 12.33
N PHE A 40 -4.98 -10.12 11.91
CA PHE A 40 -4.91 -11.56 12.10
C PHE A 40 -3.69 -12.18 11.42
N LEU A 41 -3.36 -11.73 10.21
CA LEU A 41 -2.18 -12.18 9.47
C LEU A 41 -0.86 -11.89 10.24
N LEU A 42 -0.81 -10.78 10.98
CA LEU A 42 0.35 -10.38 11.78
C LEU A 42 0.46 -11.11 13.12
N HIS A 43 -0.66 -11.50 13.74
CA HIS A 43 -0.67 -12.07 15.11
C HIS A 43 -0.86 -13.60 15.15
N ILE A 44 -1.37 -14.20 14.07
CA ILE A 44 -1.49 -15.66 13.97
C ILE A 44 -0.29 -16.21 13.20
N GLY A 45 0.43 -17.14 13.84
CA GLY A 45 1.41 -18.02 13.21
C GLY A 45 0.86 -19.43 12.96
N PRO A 46 1.58 -20.28 12.20
CA PRO A 46 1.18 -21.66 11.94
C PRO A 46 0.99 -22.52 13.21
N ALA A 47 1.59 -22.11 14.33
CA ALA A 47 1.57 -22.80 15.61
C ALA A 47 0.67 -22.14 16.69
N GLY A 48 -0.06 -21.06 16.37
CA GLY A 48 -0.95 -20.35 17.30
C GLY A 48 -0.74 -18.84 17.35
N TYR A 49 -1.17 -18.20 18.44
CA TYR A 49 -0.96 -16.76 18.67
C TYR A 49 0.50 -16.49 19.04
N THR A 50 1.18 -15.69 18.23
CA THR A 50 2.61 -15.40 18.39
C THR A 50 2.81 -13.93 18.74
N THR A 51 3.56 -13.65 19.81
CA THR A 51 3.98 -12.28 20.16
C THR A 51 5.11 -11.78 19.27
N ASP A 52 5.85 -12.69 18.63
CA ASP A 52 6.93 -12.37 17.70
C ASP A 52 6.41 -12.32 16.26
N TYR A 53 6.47 -11.15 15.63
CA TYR A 53 6.02 -10.96 14.25
C TYR A 53 6.78 -11.82 13.23
N SER A 54 7.99 -12.29 13.55
CA SER A 54 8.84 -13.09 12.64
C SER A 54 8.29 -14.49 12.32
N SER A 55 7.46 -15.06 13.21
CA SER A 55 6.82 -16.38 13.04
C SER A 55 5.36 -16.29 12.58
N SER A 56 4.87 -15.08 12.32
CA SER A 56 3.52 -14.84 11.83
C SER A 56 3.33 -15.37 10.40
N ILE A 57 2.07 -15.68 10.05
CA ILE A 57 1.70 -16.00 8.66
C ILE A 57 2.05 -14.82 7.73
N GLY A 58 1.92 -13.59 8.22
CA GLY A 58 2.35 -12.37 7.54
C GLY A 58 3.84 -12.40 7.19
N ALA A 59 4.71 -12.81 8.10
CA ALA A 59 6.15 -12.93 7.82
C ALA A 59 6.46 -14.01 6.78
N ILE A 60 5.72 -15.12 6.77
CA ILE A 60 5.86 -16.16 5.73
C ILE A 60 5.52 -15.58 4.35
N ILE A 61 4.38 -14.89 4.24
CA ILE A 61 3.96 -14.23 3.00
C ILE A 61 4.98 -13.16 2.60
N GLY A 62 5.44 -12.35 3.55
CA GLY A 62 6.46 -11.32 3.34
C GLY A 62 7.76 -11.89 2.78
N ARG A 63 8.21 -13.06 3.26
CA ARG A 63 9.41 -13.76 2.74
C ARG A 63 9.22 -14.30 1.33
N TYR A 64 8.02 -14.77 0.97
CA TYR A 64 7.74 -15.16 -0.41
C TYR A 64 7.76 -13.94 -1.35
N ILE A 65 7.18 -12.82 -0.92
CA ILE A 65 7.21 -11.57 -1.68
C ILE A 65 8.64 -10.99 -1.74
N SER A 66 9.44 -11.17 -0.69
CA SER A 66 10.83 -10.68 -0.67
C SER A 66 11.70 -11.34 -1.72
N LEU A 67 11.43 -12.59 -2.10
CA LEU A 67 12.14 -13.22 -3.22
C LEU A 67 11.89 -12.50 -4.55
N ILE A 68 10.65 -12.06 -4.78
CA ILE A 68 10.28 -11.31 -5.98
C ILE A 68 10.81 -9.88 -5.92
N THR A 69 10.84 -9.28 -4.72
CA THR A 69 11.22 -7.86 -4.53
C THR A 69 12.71 -7.65 -4.24
N SER A 70 13.48 -8.73 -4.02
CA SER A 70 14.92 -8.73 -3.84
C SER A 70 15.71 -7.99 -4.95
N PRO A 71 15.39 -8.15 -6.27
CA PRO A 71 16.09 -7.42 -7.32
C PRO A 71 15.92 -5.90 -7.27
N ILE A 72 14.93 -5.40 -6.53
CA ILE A 72 14.64 -3.97 -6.34
C ILE A 72 15.31 -3.43 -5.06
N GLY A 73 16.08 -4.26 -4.35
CA GLY A 73 16.69 -3.90 -3.07
C GLY A 73 15.77 -4.09 -1.87
N LEU A 74 14.64 -4.77 -2.04
CA LEU A 74 13.68 -5.04 -0.97
C LEU A 74 13.80 -6.49 -0.50
N SER A 75 14.98 -6.87 0.01
CA SER A 75 15.24 -8.23 0.52
C SER A 75 14.61 -8.50 1.88
N ASP A 76 14.35 -7.45 2.66
CA ASP A 76 13.73 -7.57 3.97
C ASP A 76 12.24 -7.89 3.87
N TRP A 77 11.84 -9.00 4.50
CA TRP A 77 10.44 -9.43 4.57
C TRP A 77 9.51 -8.37 5.18
N LYS A 78 10.04 -7.49 6.04
CA LYS A 78 9.30 -6.39 6.66
C LYS A 78 8.86 -5.38 5.60
N ALA A 79 9.74 -5.01 4.67
CA ALA A 79 9.44 -4.06 3.60
C ALA A 79 8.49 -4.67 2.56
N SER A 80 8.70 -5.95 2.22
CA SER A 80 7.81 -6.69 1.31
C SER A 80 6.40 -6.88 1.89
N LEU A 81 6.29 -7.14 3.20
CA LEU A 81 4.99 -7.20 3.89
C LEU A 81 4.33 -5.82 4.01
N ALA A 82 5.12 -4.77 4.21
CA ALA A 82 4.63 -3.40 4.24
C ALA A 82 4.04 -2.98 2.87
N LEU A 83 4.62 -3.42 1.76
CA LEU A 83 4.04 -3.21 0.41
C LEU A 83 2.65 -3.87 0.26
N LEU A 84 2.45 -5.06 0.85
CA LEU A 84 1.14 -5.71 0.87
C LEU A 84 0.12 -4.89 1.65
N SER A 85 0.51 -4.33 2.81
CA SER A 85 -0.33 -3.38 3.55
C SER A 85 -0.61 -2.13 2.75
N GLY A 86 0.39 -1.64 2.02
CA GLY A 86 0.28 -0.53 1.08
C GLY A 86 -0.87 -0.73 0.10
N PHE A 87 -1.00 -1.94 -0.46
CA PHE A 87 -2.07 -2.28 -1.42
C PHE A 87 -3.48 -2.07 -0.83
N LEU A 88 -3.64 -2.30 0.47
CA LEU A 88 -4.88 -1.98 1.19
C LEU A 88 -5.03 -0.47 1.37
N ALA A 89 -3.99 0.19 1.89
CA ALA A 89 -3.92 1.63 2.09
C ALA A 89 -2.46 2.10 2.02
N LYS A 90 -2.17 3.10 1.17
CA LYS A 90 -0.81 3.61 0.97
C LYS A 90 -0.13 4.05 2.29
N GLU A 91 -0.87 4.71 3.18
CA GLU A 91 -0.37 5.11 4.51
C GLU A 91 -0.08 3.92 5.45
N GLY A 92 -0.67 2.75 5.17
CA GLY A 92 -0.45 1.51 5.91
C GLY A 92 0.99 0.99 5.81
N VAL A 93 1.75 1.37 4.78
CA VAL A 93 3.17 0.99 4.64
C VAL A 93 3.96 1.49 5.84
N LEU A 94 3.82 2.78 6.19
CA LEU A 94 4.54 3.38 7.32
C LEU A 94 4.07 2.80 8.65
N GLY A 95 2.75 2.65 8.81
CA GLY A 95 2.16 2.05 10.00
C GLY A 95 2.66 0.63 10.26
N THR A 96 2.80 -0.18 9.20
CA THR A 96 3.27 -1.56 9.33
C THR A 96 4.76 -1.68 9.59
N ILE A 97 5.58 -0.84 8.95
CA ILE A 97 7.02 -0.80 9.27
C ILE A 97 7.20 -0.40 10.73
N ASN A 98 6.49 0.61 11.22
CA ASN A 98 6.54 1.07 12.60
C ASN A 98 6.11 -0.05 13.58
N THR A 99 4.95 -0.67 13.39
CA THR A 99 4.45 -1.71 14.32
C THR A 99 5.35 -2.94 14.38
N ILE A 100 5.95 -3.34 13.24
CA ILE A 100 6.82 -4.52 13.19
C ILE A 100 8.22 -4.23 13.77
N THR A 101 8.72 -3.01 13.61
CA THR A 101 10.05 -2.61 14.10
C THR A 101 10.04 -2.10 15.54
N GLY A 102 8.89 -1.61 16.03
CA GLY A 102 8.71 -1.10 17.39
C GLY A 102 9.23 0.33 17.60
N TYR A 103 9.58 1.06 16.54
CA TYR A 103 10.01 2.46 16.65
C TYR A 103 8.81 3.41 16.53
N GLU A 104 8.63 4.32 17.49
CA GLU A 104 7.58 5.36 17.41
C GLU A 104 7.82 6.32 16.23
N ASP A 105 9.08 6.64 15.93
CA ASP A 105 9.45 7.52 14.83
C ASP A 105 9.50 6.78 13.48
N PRO A 106 8.71 7.18 12.47
CA PRO A 106 8.64 6.47 11.18
C PRO A 106 9.95 6.56 10.39
N VAL A 107 10.70 7.65 10.53
CA VAL A 107 11.98 7.83 9.83
C VAL A 107 13.06 6.91 10.40
N ALA A 108 13.09 6.74 11.72
CA ALA A 108 14.02 5.81 12.38
C ALA A 108 13.68 4.37 12.02
N ALA A 109 12.38 4.02 12.02
CA ALA A 109 11.88 2.71 11.62
C ALA A 109 12.39 2.31 10.22
N ILE A 110 12.22 3.18 9.21
CA ILE A 110 12.65 2.91 7.83
C ILE A 110 14.18 2.77 7.75
N ARG A 111 14.93 3.71 8.35
CA ARG A 111 16.39 3.67 8.32
C ARG A 111 16.99 2.46 9.03
N SER A 112 16.25 1.85 9.97
CA SER A 112 16.71 0.65 10.69
C SER A 112 16.70 -0.62 9.84
N ILE A 113 15.92 -0.65 8.76
CA ILE A 113 15.74 -1.84 7.92
C ILE A 113 16.26 -1.65 6.51
N LEU A 114 16.54 -0.41 6.08
CA LEU A 114 16.57 -0.12 4.65
C LEU A 114 17.50 1.07 4.34
N GLY A 115 18.37 0.89 3.33
CA GLY A 115 19.39 1.85 2.90
C GLY A 115 18.88 2.94 1.94
N PRO A 116 19.67 3.98 1.63
CA PRO A 116 19.20 5.11 0.81
C PRO A 116 18.67 4.72 -0.57
N ALA A 117 19.34 3.79 -1.26
CA ALA A 117 18.93 3.32 -2.59
C ALA A 117 17.61 2.53 -2.54
N GLU A 118 17.45 1.71 -1.50
CA GLU A 118 16.24 0.94 -1.27
C GLU A 118 15.06 1.87 -0.91
N ILE A 119 15.30 2.98 -0.19
CA ILE A 119 14.22 3.91 0.22
C ILE A 119 13.60 4.53 -1.03
N VAL A 120 14.46 4.87 -2.00
CA VAL A 120 14.04 5.40 -3.29
C VAL A 120 13.23 4.36 -4.07
N SER A 121 13.67 3.10 -4.10
CA SER A 121 12.94 2.05 -4.80
C SER A 121 11.57 1.76 -4.17
N LEU A 122 11.49 1.72 -2.84
CA LEU A 122 10.23 1.62 -2.10
C LEU A 122 9.29 2.80 -2.41
N SER A 123 9.83 4.02 -2.47
CA SER A 123 9.06 5.24 -2.74
C SER A 123 8.51 5.27 -4.16
N VAL A 124 9.32 4.85 -5.16
CA VAL A 124 8.89 4.74 -6.56
C VAL A 124 7.81 3.66 -6.66
N MET A 125 8.05 2.49 -6.08
CA MET A 125 7.06 1.41 -6.06
C MET A 125 5.73 1.91 -5.50
N MET A 126 5.73 2.49 -4.29
CA MET A 126 4.54 2.98 -3.59
C MET A 126 3.74 4.05 -4.37
N ASN A 127 4.41 4.88 -5.18
CA ASN A 127 3.76 5.89 -5.98
C ASN A 127 3.09 5.30 -7.24
N PHE A 128 3.79 4.41 -7.94
CA PHE A 128 3.38 3.94 -9.27
C PHE A 128 2.57 2.64 -9.26
N TYR A 129 2.65 1.81 -8.22
CA TYR A 129 1.78 0.63 -8.14
C TYR A 129 0.33 1.06 -7.82
N LEU A 130 -0.64 0.21 -8.20
CA LEU A 130 -2.07 0.53 -8.21
C LEU A 130 -2.55 1.31 -7.00
N PRO A 131 -3.35 2.38 -7.22
CA PRO A 131 -3.92 3.16 -6.14
C PRO A 131 -5.10 2.40 -5.50
N CYS A 132 -4.81 1.50 -4.58
CA CYS A 132 -5.71 0.89 -3.60
C CYS A 132 -6.96 0.13 -4.10
N MET A 133 -7.51 -0.70 -3.21
CA MET A 133 -8.70 -1.54 -3.46
C MET A 133 -9.94 -0.76 -3.91
N ALA A 134 -10.07 0.52 -3.55
CA ALA A 134 -11.20 1.33 -3.94
C ALA A 134 -11.26 1.60 -5.46
N THR A 135 -10.11 1.82 -6.10
CA THR A 135 -10.07 2.04 -7.55
C THR A 135 -10.30 0.73 -8.29
N ALA A 136 -9.72 -0.37 -7.81
CA ALA A 136 -9.98 -1.71 -8.33
C ALA A 136 -11.48 -2.07 -8.29
N ALA A 137 -12.17 -1.72 -7.20
CA ALA A 137 -13.60 -1.95 -7.06
C ALA A 137 -14.45 -1.12 -8.05
N VAL A 138 -14.00 0.09 -8.41
CA VAL A 138 -14.66 0.91 -9.44
C VAL A 138 -14.36 0.36 -10.83
N LEU A 139 -13.10 0.03 -11.14
CA LEU A 139 -12.69 -0.61 -12.39
C LEU A 139 -13.46 -1.89 -12.67
N LEU A 140 -13.69 -2.72 -11.65
CA LEU A 140 -14.47 -3.95 -11.81
C LEU A 140 -15.92 -3.66 -12.21
N LYS A 141 -16.51 -2.58 -11.69
CA LYS A 141 -17.89 -2.18 -12.02
C LYS A 141 -18.02 -1.62 -13.43
N GLU A 142 -17.01 -0.89 -13.90
CA GLU A 142 -16.97 -0.31 -15.25
C GLU A 142 -16.65 -1.38 -16.31
N LEU A 143 -15.60 -2.18 -16.09
CA LEU A 143 -15.17 -3.21 -17.03
C LEU A 143 -16.13 -4.42 -17.06
N ARG A 144 -16.92 -4.62 -16.00
CA ARG A 144 -17.81 -5.78 -15.79
C ARG A 144 -17.13 -7.14 -16.00
N SER A 145 -15.80 -7.22 -15.87
CA SER A 145 -15.03 -8.42 -16.11
C SER A 145 -13.77 -8.45 -15.25
N ALA A 146 -13.66 -9.47 -14.41
CA ALA A 146 -12.52 -9.66 -13.51
C ALA A 146 -11.22 -9.98 -14.25
N LYS A 147 -11.29 -10.55 -15.46
CA LYS A 147 -10.10 -10.86 -16.27
C LYS A 147 -9.38 -9.58 -16.71
N TYR A 148 -10.14 -8.59 -17.17
CA TYR A 148 -9.57 -7.30 -17.57
C TYR A 148 -9.08 -6.49 -16.37
N LEU A 149 -9.79 -6.55 -15.24
CA LEU A 149 -9.30 -5.97 -13.99
C LEU A 149 -7.93 -6.55 -13.61
N LEU A 150 -7.79 -7.87 -13.62
CA LEU A 150 -6.53 -8.53 -13.27
C LEU A 150 -5.41 -8.17 -14.25
N LEU A 151 -5.72 -8.07 -15.55
CA LEU A 151 -4.77 -7.61 -16.56
C LEU A 151 -4.25 -6.20 -16.27
N VAL A 152 -5.15 -5.25 -15.96
CA VAL A 152 -4.77 -3.88 -15.59
C VAL A 152 -3.92 -3.87 -14.33
N ILE A 153 -4.30 -4.66 -13.31
CA ILE A 153 -3.54 -4.79 -12.07
C ILE A 153 -2.12 -5.30 -12.33
N VAL A 154 -2.00 -6.39 -13.08
CA VAL A 154 -0.69 -6.97 -13.40
C VAL A 154 0.15 -6.00 -14.23
N TYR A 155 -0.46 -5.30 -15.19
CA TYR A 155 0.22 -4.30 -16.00
C TYR A 155 0.80 -3.16 -15.16
N GLU A 156 0.00 -2.55 -14.28
CA GLU A 156 0.48 -1.47 -13.41
C GLU A 156 1.55 -1.95 -12.43
N LEU A 157 1.38 -3.15 -11.86
CA LEU A 157 2.37 -3.74 -10.95
C LEU A 157 3.70 -3.99 -11.67
N LEU A 158 3.67 -4.47 -12.91
CA LEU A 158 4.87 -4.66 -13.74
C LEU A 158 5.55 -3.35 -14.07
N VAL A 159 4.79 -2.32 -14.47
CA VAL A 159 5.36 -1.00 -14.77
C VAL A 159 6.00 -0.39 -13.52
N ALA A 160 5.33 -0.45 -12.37
CA ALA A 160 5.87 0.02 -11.10
C ALA A 160 7.13 -0.75 -10.67
N TYR A 161 7.13 -2.07 -10.85
CA TYR A 161 8.26 -2.94 -10.57
C TYR A 161 9.48 -2.58 -11.44
N LEU A 162 9.28 -2.38 -12.75
CA LEU A 162 10.36 -1.99 -13.65
C LEU A 162 10.94 -0.61 -13.29
N LEU A 163 10.08 0.38 -13.01
CA LEU A 163 10.53 1.71 -12.59
C LEU A 163 11.34 1.66 -11.29
N ALA A 164 10.88 0.88 -10.32
CA ALA A 164 11.57 0.71 -9.05
C ALA A 164 12.88 -0.08 -9.21
N PHE A 165 12.94 -1.05 -10.13
CA PHE A 165 14.18 -1.76 -10.46
C PHE A 165 15.23 -0.83 -11.06
N PHE A 166 14.85 -0.02 -12.05
CA PHE A 166 15.77 0.95 -12.65
C PHE A 166 16.20 2.02 -11.64
N SER A 167 15.28 2.52 -10.81
CA SER A 167 15.65 3.50 -9.78
C SER A 167 16.61 2.88 -8.75
N TYR A 168 16.38 1.65 -8.30
CA TYR A 168 17.30 0.95 -7.41
C TYR A 168 18.69 0.83 -8.04
N GLN A 169 18.79 0.35 -9.29
CA GLN A 169 20.08 0.15 -9.94
C GLN A 169 20.85 1.47 -10.13
N ILE A 170 20.16 2.55 -10.51
CA ILE A 170 20.78 3.88 -10.68
C ILE A 170 21.29 4.40 -9.33
N PHE A 171 20.49 4.30 -8.28
CA PHE A 171 20.87 4.81 -6.96
C PHE A 171 21.91 3.92 -6.27
N ALA A 172 21.86 2.61 -6.48
CA ALA A 172 22.90 1.69 -6.01
C ALA A 172 24.25 1.96 -6.69
N LEU A 173 24.26 2.41 -7.95
CA LEU A 173 25.49 2.84 -8.64
C LEU A 173 25.99 4.22 -8.17
N LEU A 174 25.09 5.11 -7.75
CA LEU A 174 25.43 6.47 -7.30
C LEU A 174 25.92 6.50 -5.84
N PHE A 175 25.35 5.64 -5.00
CA PHE A 175 25.63 5.56 -3.56
C PHE A 175 26.43 4.30 -3.17
N GLY A 176 26.82 3.48 -4.15
CA GLY A 176 27.68 2.30 -3.99
C GLY A 176 29.16 2.64 -3.99
#